data_AF-A0A9D0DGX4-F1
#
_entry.id   AF-A0A9D0DGX4-F1
#
_cell.length_a   1.000
_cell.length_b   1.000
_cell.length_c   1.000
_cell.angle_alpha   90.00
_cell.angle_beta   90.00
_cell.angle_gamma   90.00
#
_symmetry.space_group_name_H-M   'P 1'
#
loop_
_entity.id
_entity.type
_entity.pdbx_description
1 polymer ?
#
loop_
_entity_poly.entity_id
_entity_poly.type
_entity_poly.pdbx_seq_one_letter_code
_entity_poly.pdbx_strand_id
1 'polypeptide(L)'
;MIVNTQTRPYRYRTMPAGFRRRPSASRTKEMSVEFRRFVCVILCVAFVLVLGCGQIFHWTIVKNCQKIDQLQMVSSELGTENINRLAKRAQLMSPKHVEAVAAVRFDLHAPTKGQVHHL
;
A
#
# COMPACT_ATOMS: atom_id res chain seq x y z
N MET A 1 63.40 -63.91 -36.52
CA MET A 1 62.09 -63.34 -36.11
C MET A 1 62.09 -61.87 -36.46
N ILE A 2 61.45 -61.48 -37.57
CA ILE A 2 61.43 -60.09 -38.06
C ILE A 2 60.02 -59.57 -37.88
N VAL A 3 59.86 -58.58 -36.99
CA VAL A 3 58.58 -57.91 -36.72
C VAL A 3 58.37 -56.87 -37.80
N ASN A 4 57.36 -57.08 -38.65
CA ASN A 4 57.01 -56.17 -39.74
C ASN A 4 56.06 -55.09 -39.19
N THR A 5 56.59 -53.93 -38.83
CA THR A 5 55.80 -52.79 -38.34
C THR A 5 55.17 -52.04 -39.52
N GLN A 6 53.88 -52.27 -39.76
CA GLN A 6 53.09 -51.46 -40.71
C GLN A 6 52.76 -50.09 -40.11
N THR A 7 53.60 -49.09 -40.35
CA THR A 7 53.25 -47.69 -40.11
C THR A 7 52.50 -47.15 -41.34
N ARG A 8 51.17 -47.01 -41.22
CA ARG A 8 50.39 -46.27 -42.24
C ARG A 8 50.77 -44.79 -42.18
N PRO A 9 51.21 -44.16 -43.28
CA PRO A 9 51.45 -42.72 -43.27
C PRO A 9 50.12 -41.97 -43.17
N TYR A 10 50.03 -41.09 -42.17
CA TYR A 10 48.92 -40.17 -41.94
C TYR A 10 48.78 -39.23 -43.16
N ARG A 11 47.74 -39.42 -43.97
CA ARG A 11 47.41 -38.49 -45.06
C ARG A 11 46.76 -37.23 -44.48
N TYR A 12 47.50 -36.12 -44.47
CA TYR A 12 46.90 -34.80 -44.28
C TYR A 12 45.95 -34.51 -45.44
N ARG A 13 44.65 -34.48 -45.16
CA ARG A 13 43.63 -34.06 -46.12
C ARG A 13 43.62 -32.53 -46.14
N THR A 14 44.39 -31.93 -47.03
CA THR A 14 44.31 -30.49 -47.32
C THR A 14 42.91 -30.19 -47.84
N MET A 15 42.11 -29.48 -47.05
CA MET A 15 40.82 -28.99 -47.52
C MET A 15 41.07 -27.93 -48.60
N PRO A 16 40.43 -28.02 -49.78
CA PRO A 16 40.62 -27.01 -50.81
C PRO A 16 40.15 -25.64 -50.31
N ALA A 17 40.97 -24.62 -50.56
CA ALA A 17 40.62 -23.23 -50.32
C ALA A 17 39.35 -22.90 -51.14
N GLY A 18 38.23 -22.71 -50.44
CA GLY A 18 36.89 -22.65 -51.06
C GLY A 18 35.80 -23.31 -50.23
N PHE A 19 36.15 -24.00 -49.14
CA PHE A 19 35.17 -24.50 -48.16
C PHE A 19 34.49 -23.33 -47.42
N ARG A 20 33.55 -22.67 -48.09
CA ARG A 20 32.60 -21.74 -47.45
C ARG A 20 31.80 -22.58 -46.47
N ARG A 21 32.14 -22.47 -45.17
CA ARG A 21 31.26 -22.87 -44.09
C ARG A 21 29.96 -22.10 -44.32
N ARG A 22 28.91 -22.80 -44.79
CA ARG A 22 27.57 -22.23 -44.74
C ARG A 22 27.34 -21.94 -43.26
N PRO A 23 27.01 -20.69 -42.86
CA PRO A 23 26.59 -20.46 -41.50
C PRO A 23 25.43 -21.42 -41.26
N SER A 24 25.54 -22.25 -40.23
CA SER A 24 24.41 -23.05 -39.76
C SER A 24 23.30 -22.04 -39.55
N ALA A 25 22.32 -22.01 -40.46
CA ALA A 25 21.17 -21.15 -40.32
C ALA A 25 20.65 -21.39 -38.92
N SER A 26 20.64 -20.35 -38.10
CA SER A 26 20.00 -20.38 -36.79
C SER A 26 18.55 -20.73 -37.08
N ARG A 27 18.22 -22.02 -37.02
CA ARG A 27 16.83 -22.49 -37.03
C ARG A 27 16.29 -21.97 -35.71
N THR A 28 15.72 -20.78 -35.74
CA THR A 28 14.67 -20.41 -34.80
C THR A 28 13.68 -21.57 -34.88
N LYS A 29 13.65 -22.42 -33.84
CA LYS A 29 12.69 -23.49 -33.76
C LYS A 29 11.33 -22.81 -33.80
N GLU A 30 10.69 -22.82 -34.95
CA GLU A 30 9.36 -22.26 -35.10
C GLU A 30 8.47 -22.94 -34.08
N MET A 31 7.92 -22.11 -33.21
CA MET A 31 7.12 -22.54 -32.08
C MET A 31 5.91 -23.33 -32.62
N SER A 32 5.79 -24.60 -32.23
CA SER A 32 4.65 -25.43 -32.66
C SER A 32 3.33 -24.71 -32.37
N VAL A 33 2.38 -24.78 -33.30
CA VAL A 33 1.08 -24.11 -33.22
C VAL A 33 0.35 -24.48 -31.92
N GLU A 34 0.48 -25.74 -31.48
CA GLU A 34 -0.10 -26.22 -30.23
C GLU A 34 0.53 -25.55 -29.00
N PHE A 35 1.87 -25.45 -28.96
CA PHE A 35 2.57 -24.81 -27.84
C PHE A 35 2.20 -23.32 -27.74
N ARG A 36 2.04 -22.64 -28.87
CA ARG A 36 1.55 -21.25 -28.91
C ARG A 36 0.13 -21.11 -28.37
N ARG A 37 -0.77 -22.04 -28.69
CA ARG A 37 -2.13 -22.06 -28.11
C ARG A 37 -2.09 -22.25 -26.59
N PHE A 38 -1.29 -23.19 -26.09
CA PHE A 38 -1.13 -23.39 -24.65
C PHE A 38 -0.58 -22.15 -23.94
N VAL A 39 0.46 -21.52 -24.48
CA VAL A 39 1.02 -20.29 -23.92
C VAL A 39 -0.02 -19.16 -23.92
N CYS A 40 -0.78 -18.99 -25.00
CA CYS A 40 -1.88 -18.01 -25.02
C CYS A 40 -2.93 -18.28 -23.94
N VAL A 41 -3.37 -19.53 -23.76
CA VAL A 41 -4.37 -19.88 -22.75
C VAL A 41 -3.84 -19.61 -21.34
N ILE A 42 -2.59 -19.99 -21.04
CA ILE A 42 -1.97 -19.74 -19.74
C ILE A 42 -1.88 -18.23 -19.47
N LEU A 43 -1.48 -17.45 -20.48
CA LEU A 43 -1.43 -15.99 -20.36
C LEU A 43 -2.83 -15.41 -20.12
N CYS A 44 -3.85 -15.86 -20.85
CA CYS A 44 -5.22 -15.41 -20.64
C CYS A 44 -5.71 -15.72 -19.22
N VAL A 45 -5.47 -16.94 -18.72
CA VAL A 45 -5.85 -17.33 -17.35
C VAL A 45 -5.10 -16.49 -16.31
N ALA A 46 -3.79 -16.30 -16.49
CA ALA A 46 -2.99 -15.47 -15.60
C ALA A 46 -3.49 -14.01 -15.58
N PHE A 47 -3.83 -13.46 -16.75
CA PHE A 47 -4.41 -12.11 -16.84
C PHE A 47 -5.75 -12.01 -16.10
N VAL A 48 -6.65 -12.98 -16.29
CA VAL A 48 -7.94 -13.00 -15.58
C VAL A 48 -7.74 -13.08 -14.07
N LEU A 49 -6.80 -13.90 -13.60
CA LEU A 49 -6.49 -14.01 -12.17
C LEU A 49 -5.93 -12.70 -11.60
N VAL A 50 -4.97 -12.07 -12.28
CA VAL A 50 -4.37 -10.80 -11.81
C VAL A 50 -5.41 -9.68 -11.79
N LEU A 51 -6.22 -9.57 -12.85
CA LEU A 51 -7.28 -8.56 -12.91
C LEU A 51 -8.38 -8.83 -11.88
N GLY A 52 -8.81 -10.08 -11.73
CA GLY A 52 -9.82 -10.47 -10.73
C GLY A 52 -9.36 -10.19 -9.31
N CYS A 53 -8.15 -10.64 -8.94
CA CYS A 53 -7.55 -10.31 -7.65
C CYS A 53 -7.41 -8.80 -7.46
N GLY A 54 -6.93 -8.08 -8.47
CA GLY A 54 -6.78 -6.62 -8.42
C GLY A 54 -8.10 -5.91 -8.12
N GLN A 55 -9.21 -6.33 -8.74
CA GLN A 55 -10.53 -5.77 -8.48
C GLN A 55 -11.03 -6.06 -7.05
N ILE A 56 -10.78 -7.27 -6.53
CA ILE A 56 -11.15 -7.64 -5.15
C ILE A 56 -10.37 -6.78 -4.15
N PHE A 57 -9.06 -6.61 -4.35
CA PHE A 57 -8.23 -5.76 -3.50
C PHE A 57 -8.68 -4.31 -3.58
N HIS A 58 -8.93 -3.78 -4.78
CA HIS A 58 -9.43 -2.43 -4.97
C HIS A 58 -10.74 -2.20 -4.20
N TRP A 59 -11.70 -3.11 -4.33
CA TRP A 59 -12.97 -3.00 -3.61
C TRP A 59 -12.80 -3.03 -2.08
N THR A 60 -11.88 -3.86 -1.60
CA THR A 60 -11.56 -3.96 -0.17
C THR A 60 -10.92 -2.67 0.35
N ILE A 61 -9.98 -2.10 -0.40
CA ILE A 61 -9.32 -0.84 -0.07
C ILE A 61 -10.34 0.29 -0.02
N VAL A 62 -11.19 0.43 -1.05
CA VAL A 62 -12.21 1.49 -1.11
C VAL A 62 -13.16 1.40 0.09
N LYS A 63 -13.64 0.20 0.43
CA LYS A 63 -14.50 0.01 1.62
C LYS A 63 -13.81 0.40 2.92
N ASN A 64 -12.53 0.08 3.06
CA ASN A 64 -11.78 0.40 4.27
C ASN A 64 -11.47 1.90 4.36
N CYS A 65 -11.13 2.55 3.25
CA CYS A 65 -10.99 4.01 3.19
C CYS A 65 -12.27 4.71 3.63
N GLN A 66 -13.43 4.29 3.13
CA GLN A 66 -14.71 4.86 3.56
C GLN A 66 -14.96 4.73 5.07
N LYS A 67 -14.58 3.60 5.68
CA LYS A 67 -14.68 3.42 7.13
C LYS A 67 -13.73 4.33 7.89
N ILE A 68 -12.50 4.49 7.41
CA ILE A 68 -11.50 5.39 8.00
C ILE A 68 -12.01 6.84 7.95
N ASP A 69 -12.53 7.28 6.80
CA ASP A 69 -13.09 8.62 6.65
C ASP A 69 -14.26 8.85 7.60
N GLN A 70 -15.18 7.87 7.72
CA GLN A 70 -16.28 7.93 8.69
C GLN A 70 -15.77 8.04 10.13
N LEU A 71 -14.79 7.22 10.51
CA LEU A 71 -14.18 7.26 11.84
C LEU A 71 -13.50 8.61 12.11
N GLN A 72 -12.83 9.17 11.09
CA GLN A 72 -12.18 10.47 11.19
C GLN A 72 -13.20 11.60 11.35
N MET A 73 -14.32 11.56 10.63
CA MET A 73 -15.43 12.51 10.80
C MET A 73 -15.98 12.45 12.22
N VAL A 74 -16.33 11.26 12.72
CA VAL A 74 -16.85 11.09 14.09
C VAL A 74 -15.82 11.54 15.13
N SER A 75 -14.54 11.21 14.94
CA SER A 75 -13.46 11.65 15.84
C SER A 75 -13.35 13.17 15.90
N SER A 76 -13.44 13.84 14.74
CA SER A 76 -13.40 15.30 14.67
C SER A 76 -14.61 15.94 15.36
N GLU A 77 -15.81 15.37 15.18
CA GLU A 77 -17.04 15.82 15.82
C GLU A 77 -16.94 15.71 17.33
N LEU A 78 -16.55 14.54 17.84
CA LEU A 78 -16.33 14.32 19.28
C LEU A 78 -15.26 15.25 19.87
N GLY A 79 -14.20 15.53 19.11
CA GLY A 79 -13.18 16.49 19.49
C GLY A 79 -13.75 17.89 19.68
N THR A 80 -14.54 18.37 18.71
CA THR A 80 -15.21 19.68 18.80
C THR A 80 -16.22 19.74 19.95
N GLU A 81 -16.99 18.66 20.16
CA GLU A 81 -17.94 18.59 21.25
C GLU A 81 -17.25 18.63 22.62
N ASN A 82 -16.12 17.94 22.77
CA ASN A 82 -15.34 17.95 24.00
C ASN A 82 -14.77 19.34 24.29
N ILE A 83 -14.23 20.04 23.28
CA ILE A 83 -13.79 21.44 23.42
C ILE A 83 -14.95 22.33 23.86
N ASN A 84 -16.13 22.17 23.25
CA ASN A 84 -17.32 22.94 23.62
C ASN A 84 -17.77 22.65 25.06
N ARG A 85 -17.74 21.38 25.50
CA ARG A 85 -18.06 21.00 26.88
C ARG A 85 -17.04 21.57 27.87
N LEU A 86 -15.76 21.55 27.54
CA LEU A 86 -14.70 22.15 28.35
C LEU A 86 -14.86 23.67 28.46
N ALA A 87 -15.16 24.35 27.35
CA ALA A 87 -15.42 25.78 27.33
C ALA A 87 -16.64 26.14 28.17
N LYS A 88 -17.76 25.41 28.02
CA LYS A 88 -18.96 25.58 28.87
C LYS A 88 -18.64 25.35 30.35
N ARG A 89 -17.87 24.30 30.65
CA ARG A 89 -17.45 24.00 32.03
C ARG A 89 -16.60 25.13 32.61
N ALA A 90 -15.67 25.69 31.85
CA ALA A 90 -14.86 26.83 32.27
C ALA A 90 -15.71 28.10 32.49
N GLN A 91 -16.71 28.35 31.64
CA GLN A 91 -17.65 29.45 31.81
C GLN A 91 -18.50 29.29 33.08
N LEU A 92 -19.05 28.10 33.31
CA LEU A 92 -19.85 27.79 34.51
C LEU A 92 -19.00 27.84 35.80
N MET A 93 -17.73 27.48 35.74
CA MET A 93 -16.80 27.61 36.88
C MET A 93 -16.16 28.99 37.00
N SER A 94 -16.50 29.95 36.13
CA SER A 94 -15.93 31.29 36.22
C SER A 94 -16.36 31.95 37.54
N PRO A 95 -15.46 32.66 38.26
CA PRO A 95 -15.80 33.28 39.55
C PRO A 95 -17.04 34.17 39.48
N LYS A 96 -17.18 34.94 38.39
CA LYS A 96 -18.35 35.79 38.14
C LYS A 96 -19.66 35.00 38.03
N HIS A 97 -19.64 33.84 37.39
CA HIS A 97 -20.82 33.00 37.28
C HIS A 97 -21.16 32.33 38.61
N VAL A 98 -20.14 31.84 39.32
CA VAL A 98 -20.31 31.25 40.65
C VAL A 98 -20.86 32.28 41.64
N GLU A 99 -20.32 33.50 41.65
CA GLU A 99 -20.79 34.63 42.45
C GLU A 99 -22.22 35.01 42.09
N ALA A 100 -22.57 35.12 40.80
CA ALA A 100 -23.93 35.43 40.37
C ALA A 100 -24.93 34.35 40.80
N VAL A 101 -24.57 33.07 40.65
CA VAL A 101 -25.44 31.95 41.08
C VAL A 101 -25.56 31.89 42.61
N ALA A 102 -24.47 32.13 43.35
CA ALA A 102 -24.48 32.17 44.80
C ALA A 102 -25.30 33.36 45.32
N ALA A 103 -25.18 34.52 44.69
CA ALA A 103 -25.97 35.72 44.97
C ALA A 103 -27.47 35.43 44.86
N VAL A 104 -27.90 34.81 43.76
CA VAL A 104 -29.30 34.44 43.55
C VAL A 104 -29.78 33.35 44.52
N ARG A 105 -28.95 32.33 44.77
CA ARG A 105 -29.36 31.15 45.55
C ARG A 105 -29.42 31.40 47.05
N PHE A 106 -28.53 32.23 47.57
CA PHE A 106 -28.42 32.53 49.00
C PHE A 106 -28.90 33.95 49.33
N ASP A 107 -29.49 34.65 48.37
CA ASP A 107 -29.89 36.06 48.46
C ASP A 107 -28.73 36.96 48.94
N LEU A 108 -27.51 36.60 48.52
CA LEU A 108 -26.29 37.30 48.88
C LEU A 108 -26.06 38.47 47.92
N HIS A 109 -25.78 39.66 48.46
CA HIS A 109 -25.37 40.81 47.66
C HIS A 109 -23.85 40.93 47.68
N ALA A 110 -23.26 41.30 46.54
CA ALA A 110 -21.82 41.53 46.46
C ALA A 110 -21.42 42.62 47.46
N PRO A 111 -20.42 42.40 48.32
CA PRO A 111 -20.05 43.37 49.35
C PRO A 111 -19.61 44.66 48.69
N THR A 112 -20.30 45.76 49.01
CA THR A 112 -19.86 47.11 48.63
C THR A 112 -18.53 47.43 49.30
N LYS A 113 -17.65 48.16 48.61
CA LYS A 113 -16.31 48.55 49.12
C LYS A 113 -16.45 49.13 50.54
N GLY A 114 -15.97 48.39 51.54
CA GLY A 114 -16.04 48.78 52.97
C GLY A 114 -16.68 47.77 53.92
N GLN A 115 -17.34 46.70 53.44
CA GLN A 115 -18.00 45.70 54.29
C GLN A 115 -17.15 44.47 54.70
N VAL A 116 -15.85 44.44 54.35
CA VAL A 116 -14.98 43.32 54.72
C VAL A 116 -14.51 43.51 56.17
N HIS A 117 -15.04 42.70 57.08
CA HIS A 117 -14.56 42.64 58.46
C HIS A 117 -13.27 41.80 58.47
N HIS A 118 -12.13 42.45 58.69
CA HIS A 118 -10.86 41.76 58.94
C HIS A 118 -10.89 41.22 60.37
N LEU A 119 -10.83 39.89 60.53
CA LEU A 119 -10.55 39.20 61.79
C LEU A 119 -9.05 39.16 62.05
#